data_AF-A0A4R9EPA0-F1
#
_entry.id   AF-A0A4R9EPA0-F1
#
_cell.length_a   1.000
_cell.length_b   1.000
_cell.length_c   1.000
_cell.angle_alpha   90.00
_cell.angle_beta   90.00
_cell.angle_gamma   90.00
#
_symmetry.space_group_name_H-M   'P 1'
#
loop_
_entity.id
_entity.type
_entity.pdbx_description
1 polymer ?
#
loop_
_entity_poly.entity_id
_entity_poly.type
_entity_poly.pdbx_seq_one_letter_code
_entity_poly.pdbx_strand_id
1 'polypeptide(L)'
;MRPTTTGVASLDTAVIWIGALVAVAGALALAWRASRSLRRLTRRVGDLVDDWQGTESRPGVPARPGVMTRLGAIEDRIGRVEHELHPNSGASLRDAVDRVDQRTRRISPDDDI
;
A
#
# COMPACT_ATOMS: atom_id res chain seq x y z
N MET A 1 -44.55 9.30 32.28
CA MET A 1 -44.32 10.65 31.74
C MET A 1 -45.50 10.96 30.82
N ARG A 2 -46.42 11.85 31.22
CA ARG A 2 -47.55 12.24 30.35
C ARG A 2 -47.01 13.21 29.29
N PRO A 3 -47.35 13.08 28.00
CA PRO A 3 -46.93 14.06 27.01
C PRO A 3 -47.51 15.41 27.41
N THR A 4 -46.64 16.40 27.58
CA THR A 4 -47.00 17.80 27.79
C THR A 4 -47.63 18.33 26.50
N THR A 5 -48.94 18.13 26.36
CA THR A 5 -49.76 18.76 25.34
C THR A 5 -49.87 20.24 25.68
N THR A 6 -49.64 21.11 24.69
CA THR A 6 -49.73 22.57 24.84
C THR A 6 -51.18 23.05 25.00
N GLY A 7 -52.16 22.14 24.98
CA GLY A 7 -53.59 22.44 25.05
C GLY A 7 -54.18 22.92 23.72
N VAL A 8 -53.35 23.09 22.68
CA VAL A 8 -53.76 23.51 21.34
C VAL A 8 -53.31 22.45 20.33
N ALA A 9 -54.26 21.71 19.76
CA ALA A 9 -53.97 20.54 18.91
C ALA A 9 -53.08 20.85 17.69
N SER A 10 -53.15 22.07 17.16
CA SER A 10 -52.30 22.54 16.05
C SER A 10 -50.83 22.70 16.45
N LEU A 11 -50.55 23.14 17.69
CA LEU A 11 -49.18 23.32 18.20
C LEU A 11 -48.51 21.97 18.44
N ASP A 12 -49.22 21.01 19.04
CA ASP A 12 -48.67 19.67 19.28
C ASP A 12 -48.35 18.95 17.96
N THR A 13 -49.23 19.11 16.96
CA THR A 13 -49.02 18.56 15.61
C THR A 13 -47.79 19.19 14.94
N ALA A 14 -47.63 20.52 15.05
CA ALA A 14 -46.46 21.21 14.51
C ALA A 14 -45.15 20.72 15.15
N VAL A 15 -45.12 20.53 16.48
CA VAL A 15 -43.94 20.01 17.19
C VAL A 15 -43.55 18.62 16.70
N ILE A 16 -44.52 17.73 16.48
CA ILE A 16 -44.26 16.37 15.96
C ILE A 16 -43.65 16.42 14.57
N TRP A 17 -44.23 17.21 13.65
CA TRP A 17 -43.72 17.33 12.28
C TRP A 17 -42.34 17.97 12.22
N ILE A 18 -42.08 18.99 13.04
CA ILE A 18 -40.76 19.62 13.16
C ILE A 18 -39.75 18.60 13.67
N GLY A 19 -40.08 17.85 14.73
CA GLY A 19 -39.21 16.79 15.26
C GLY A 19 -38.90 15.70 14.24
N ALA A 20 -39.92 15.25 13.50
CA ALA A 20 -39.75 14.27 12.43
C ALA A 20 -38.85 14.82 11.31
N LEU A 21 -39.04 16.07 10.90
CA LEU A 21 -38.24 16.70 9.86
C LEU A 21 -36.78 16.87 10.29
N VAL A 22 -36.52 17.25 11.54
CA VAL A 22 -35.17 17.33 12.12
C VAL A 22 -34.52 15.95 12.16
N ALA A 23 -35.25 14.90 12.58
CA ALA A 23 -34.72 13.54 12.63
C ALA A 23 -34.34 13.03 11.23
N VAL A 24 -35.21 13.27 10.23
CA VAL A 24 -34.94 12.90 8.83
C VAL A 24 -33.75 13.69 8.27
N ALA A 25 -33.71 15.01 8.48
CA ALA A 25 -32.60 15.84 8.04
C ALA A 25 -31.27 15.40 8.69
N GLY A 26 -31.29 15.07 9.98
CA GLY A 26 -30.13 14.53 10.69
C GLY A 26 -29.66 13.20 10.11
N ALA A 27 -30.59 12.27 9.85
CA ALA A 27 -30.27 10.98 9.23
C ALA A 27 -29.65 11.15 7.84
N LEU A 28 -30.23 12.03 7.00
CA LEU A 28 -29.70 12.33 5.67
C LEU A 28 -28.30 12.96 5.74
N ALA A 29 -28.07 13.88 6.68
CA ALA A 29 -26.76 14.50 6.87
C ALA A 29 -25.69 13.47 7.28
N LEU A 30 -26.03 12.53 8.18
CA LEU A 30 -25.14 11.44 8.56
C LEU A 30 -24.86 10.50 7.39
N ALA A 31 -25.89 10.11 6.63
CA ALA A 31 -25.75 9.27 5.45
C ALA A 31 -24.88 9.93 4.38
N TRP A 32 -25.05 11.23 4.15
CA TRP A 32 -24.22 12.00 3.22
C TRP A 32 -22.76 12.07 3.67
N ARG A 33 -22.52 12.33 4.96
CA ARG A 33 -21.16 12.35 5.54
C ARG A 33 -20.49 10.98 5.43
N ALA A 34 -21.20 9.91 5.78
CA ALA A 34 -20.71 8.53 5.66
C ALA A 34 -20.38 8.18 4.21
N SER A 35 -21.28 8.50 3.27
CA SER A 35 -21.08 8.28 1.83
C SER A 35 -19.85 9.03 1.31
N ARG A 36 -19.63 10.28 1.75
CA ARG A 36 -18.45 11.05 1.36
C ARG A 36 -17.16 10.47 1.92
N SER A 37 -17.18 9.94 3.14
CA SER A 37 -16.03 9.24 3.73
C SER A 37 -15.72 7.95 2.96
N LEU A 38 -16.75 7.14 2.71
CA LEU A 38 -16.61 5.88 1.98
C LEU A 38 -16.03 6.10 0.58
N ARG A 39 -16.51 7.11 -0.16
CA ARG A 39 -15.98 7.48 -1.48
C ARG A 39 -14.50 7.87 -1.47
N ARG A 40 -13.98 8.40 -0.36
CA ARG A 40 -12.54 8.69 -0.23
C ARG A 40 -11.75 7.42 0.01
N LEU A 41 -12.28 6.52 0.83
CA LEU A 41 -11.64 5.23 1.11
C LEU A 41 -11.58 4.35 -0.14
N THR A 42 -12.67 4.26 -0.90
CA THR A 42 -12.72 3.44 -2.13
C THR A 42 -11.70 3.90 -3.17
N ARG A 43 -11.45 5.21 -3.29
CA ARG A 43 -10.40 5.73 -4.18
C ARG A 43 -9.01 5.27 -3.75
N ARG A 44 -8.69 5.39 -2.46
CA ARG A 44 -7.39 4.93 -1.92
C ARG A 44 -7.18 3.43 -2.12
N VAL A 45 -8.22 2.64 -1.94
CA VAL A 45 -8.16 1.20 -2.18
C VAL A 45 -7.96 0.91 -3.67
N GLY A 46 -8.63 1.66 -4.56
CA GLY A 46 -8.40 1.58 -6.00
C GLY A 46 -6.93 1.85 -6.37
N ASP A 47 -6.38 2.97 -5.88
CA ASP A 47 -4.98 3.33 -6.13
C ASP A 47 -4.01 2.24 -5.64
N LEU A 48 -4.28 1.63 -4.47
CA LEU A 48 -3.48 0.53 -3.93
C LEU A 48 -3.58 -0.74 -4.79
N VAL A 49 -4.79 -1.07 -5.26
CA VAL A 49 -5.02 -2.23 -6.14
C VAL A 49 -4.30 -2.02 -7.47
N ASP A 50 -4.39 -0.82 -8.05
CA ASP A 50 -3.72 -0.45 -9.30
C ASP A 50 -2.19 -0.52 -9.15
N ASP A 51 -1.63 -0.08 -8.03
CA ASP A 51 -0.18 -0.21 -7.78
C ASP A 51 0.23 -1.69 -7.56
N TRP A 52 -0.63 -2.50 -6.92
CA TRP A 52 -0.34 -3.92 -6.67
C TRP A 52 -0.39 -4.76 -7.94
N GLN A 53 -1.43 -4.58 -8.76
CA GLN A 53 -1.61 -5.28 -10.04
C GLN A 53 -0.74 -4.69 -11.16
N GLY A 54 -0.44 -3.40 -11.07
CA GLY A 54 0.14 -2.62 -12.15
C GLY A 54 -0.93 -2.00 -13.05
N THR A 55 -0.51 -1.11 -13.93
CA THR A 55 -1.39 -0.46 -14.91
C THR A 55 -0.97 -0.83 -16.32
N GLU A 56 -1.95 -1.18 -17.16
CA GLU A 56 -1.72 -1.48 -18.57
C GLU A 56 -1.26 -0.24 -19.35
N SER A 57 -0.64 -0.46 -20.51
CA SER A 57 -0.24 0.62 -21.40
C SER A 57 -1.47 1.31 -21.97
N ARG A 58 -1.41 2.64 -22.04
CA ARG A 58 -2.44 3.48 -22.68
C ARG A 58 -1.76 4.43 -23.67
N PRO A 59 -2.47 4.97 -24.68
CA PRO A 59 -1.84 5.83 -25.69
C PRO A 59 -1.04 6.97 -25.05
N GLY A 60 0.27 7.01 -25.34
CA GLY A 60 1.20 8.01 -24.80
C GLY A 60 1.69 7.77 -23.36
N VAL A 61 1.27 6.69 -22.67
CA VAL A 61 1.77 6.33 -21.33
C VAL A 61 2.14 4.85 -21.26
N PRO A 62 3.42 4.52 -20.97
CA PRO A 62 3.85 3.14 -20.84
C PRO A 62 3.17 2.44 -19.65
N ALA A 63 3.04 1.13 -19.74
CA ALA A 63 2.54 0.30 -18.64
C ALA A 63 3.42 0.48 -17.39
N ARG A 64 2.80 0.48 -16.21
CA ARG A 64 3.52 0.45 -14.92
C ARG A 64 3.46 -0.97 -14.36
N PRO A 65 4.60 -1.63 -14.12
CA PRO A 65 4.60 -2.98 -13.57
C PRO A 65 4.07 -2.99 -12.13
N GLY A 66 3.23 -3.97 -11.82
CA GLY A 66 2.72 -4.20 -10.47
C GLY A 66 3.81 -4.65 -9.49
N VAL A 67 3.48 -4.61 -8.21
CA VAL A 67 4.41 -4.93 -7.12
C VAL A 67 5.01 -6.33 -7.27
N MET A 68 4.19 -7.36 -7.58
CA MET A 68 4.69 -8.73 -7.70
C MET A 68 5.71 -8.90 -8.83
N THR A 69 5.49 -8.24 -9.96
CA THR A 69 6.44 -8.22 -11.08
C THR A 69 7.76 -7.55 -10.69
N ARG A 70 7.68 -6.45 -9.93
CA ARG A 70 8.88 -5.74 -9.45
C ARG A 70 9.63 -6.56 -8.40
N LEU A 71 8.92 -7.25 -7.51
CA LEU A 71 9.52 -8.15 -6.51
C LEU A 71 10.25 -9.31 -7.18
N GLY A 72 9.64 -9.98 -8.17
CA GLY A 72 10.31 -11.05 -8.91
C GLY A 72 11.61 -10.57 -9.57
N ALA A 73 11.60 -9.40 -10.22
CA ALA A 73 12.81 -8.82 -10.81
C ALA A 73 13.90 -8.49 -9.77
N ILE A 74 13.51 -8.14 -8.54
CA ILE A 74 14.44 -7.91 -7.43
C ILE A 74 15.00 -9.24 -6.94
N GLU A 75 14.15 -10.24 -6.73
CA GLU A 75 14.54 -11.59 -6.31
C GLU A 75 15.53 -12.21 -7.30
N ASP A 76 15.27 -12.11 -8.61
CA ASP A 76 16.19 -12.57 -9.65
C ASP A 76 17.54 -11.84 -9.61
N ARG A 77 17.52 -10.54 -9.35
CA ARG A 77 18.75 -9.75 -9.23
C ARG A 77 19.53 -10.14 -7.97
N ILE A 78 18.85 -10.35 -6.86
CA ILE A 78 19.45 -10.81 -5.59
C ILE A 78 20.05 -12.20 -5.80
N GLY A 79 19.32 -13.13 -6.40
CA GLY A 79 19.81 -14.49 -6.66
C GLY A 79 21.07 -14.50 -7.53
N ARG A 80 21.16 -13.63 -8.54
CA ARG A 80 22.39 -13.47 -9.34
C ARG A 80 23.55 -12.92 -8.51
N VAL A 81 23.30 -11.95 -7.64
CA VAL A 81 24.34 -11.41 -6.76
C VAL A 81 24.80 -12.47 -5.77
N GLU A 82 23.88 -13.19 -5.14
CA GLU A 82 24.19 -14.28 -4.22
C GLU A 82 25.03 -15.37 -4.88
N HIS A 83 24.73 -15.72 -6.13
CA HIS A 83 25.50 -16.68 -6.91
C HIS A 83 26.97 -16.25 -7.09
N GLU A 84 27.23 -14.96 -7.28
CA GLU A 84 28.59 -14.42 -7.39
C GLU A 84 29.35 -14.37 -6.05
N LEU A 85 28.62 -14.37 -4.92
CA LEU A 85 29.18 -14.31 -3.57
C LEU A 85 29.49 -15.69 -2.97
N HIS A 86 29.13 -16.76 -3.67
CA HIS A 86 29.47 -18.13 -3.30
C HIS A 86 30.55 -18.73 -4.22
N PRO A 87 31.34 -19.71 -3.73
CA PRO A 87 32.29 -20.41 -4.59
C PRO A 87 31.56 -21.09 -5.76
N ASN A 88 32.05 -20.90 -6.98
CA ASN A 88 31.42 -21.41 -8.19
C ASN A 88 32.48 -21.90 -9.19
N SER A 89 33.24 -22.91 -8.76
CA SER A 89 34.23 -23.60 -9.58
C SER A 89 35.25 -22.68 -10.28
N GLY A 90 35.54 -21.52 -9.70
CA GLY A 90 36.49 -20.55 -10.21
C GLY A 90 35.89 -19.39 -11.01
N ALA A 91 34.59 -19.42 -11.33
CA ALA A 91 33.94 -18.44 -12.18
C ALA A 91 33.36 -17.24 -11.43
N SER A 92 33.11 -17.36 -10.12
CA SER A 92 32.46 -16.29 -9.35
C SER A 92 33.42 -15.17 -8.94
N LEU A 93 32.83 -14.02 -8.60
CA LEU A 93 33.57 -12.92 -7.95
C LEU A 93 34.28 -13.37 -6.68
N ARG A 94 33.66 -14.22 -5.85
CA ARG A 94 34.31 -14.77 -4.65
C ARG A 94 35.56 -15.58 -4.99
N ASP A 95 35.47 -16.48 -5.97
CA ASP A 95 36.63 -17.26 -6.39
C ASP A 95 37.76 -16.37 -6.94
N ALA A 96 37.41 -15.28 -7.62
CA ALA A 96 38.38 -14.29 -8.08
C ALA A 96 39.08 -13.59 -6.92
N VAL A 97 38.35 -13.22 -5.87
CA VAL A 97 38.90 -12.64 -4.64
C VAL A 97 39.82 -13.65 -3.94
N ASP A 98 39.39 -14.90 -3.78
CA ASP A 98 40.20 -15.96 -3.14
C ASP A 98 41.51 -16.21 -3.92
N ARG A 99 41.47 -16.16 -5.25
CA ARG A 99 42.70 -16.24 -6.07
C ARG A 99 43.63 -15.06 -5.85
N VAL A 100 43.10 -13.85 -5.73
CA VAL A 100 43.91 -12.64 -5.46
C VAL A 100 44.53 -12.73 -4.07
N ASP A 101 43.75 -13.09 -3.04
CA ASP A 101 44.23 -13.30 -1.68
C ASP A 101 45.38 -14.33 -1.63
N GLN A 102 45.20 -15.48 -2.28
CA GLN A 102 46.26 -16.50 -2.38
C GLN A 102 47.53 -16.00 -3.10
N ARG A 103 47.39 -15.18 -4.15
CA ARG A 103 48.55 -14.58 -4.83
C ARG A 103 49.24 -13.56 -3.94
N THR A 104 48.48 -12.72 -3.26
CA THR A 104 49.02 -11.71 -2.34
C THR A 104 49.83 -12.37 -1.22
N ARG A 105 49.30 -13.42 -0.58
CA ARG A 105 50.02 -14.18 0.46
C ARG A 105 51.34 -14.80 0.00
N ARG A 106 51.50 -15.07 -1.29
CA ARG A 106 52.76 -15.59 -1.84
C ARG A 106 53.82 -14.50 -2.03
N ILE A 107 53.39 -13.26 -2.27
CA ILE A 107 54.28 -12.12 -2.56
C ILE A 107 54.64 -11.39 -1.26
N SER A 108 53.66 -11.27 -0.37
CA SER A 108 53.83 -10.82 1.01
C SER A 108 53.23 -11.89 1.91
N PRO A 109 54.02 -12.88 2.36
CA PRO A 109 53.62 -13.73 3.47
C PRO A 109 53.30 -12.82 4.65
N ASP A 110 52.19 -13.06 5.34
CA ASP A 110 51.97 -12.38 6.62
C ASP A 110 53.17 -12.72 7.52
N ASP A 111 53.90 -11.70 7.96
CA ASP A 111 54.90 -11.87 9.02
C ASP A 111 54.10 -12.25 10.27
N ASP A 112 54.14 -13.52 10.66
CA ASP A 112 53.52 -14.02 11.89
C ASP A 112 53.96 -13.13 13.08
N ILE A 113 53.01 -12.38 13.67
CA ILE A 113 53.14 -11.76 15.00
C ILE A 113 52.36 -12.61 16.00
#